data_AF-A0A9J6D7L0-F1
#
_entry.id   AF-A0A9J6D7L0-F1
#
_cell.length_a   1.000
_cell.length_b   1.000
_cell.length_c   1.000
_cell.angle_alpha   90.00
_cell.angle_beta   90.00
_cell.angle_gamma   90.00
#
_symmetry.space_group_name_H-M   'P 1'
#
loop_
_entity.id
_entity.type
_entity.pdbx_description
1 polymer ?
#
loop_
_entity_poly.entity_id
_entity_poly.type
_entity_poly.pdbx_seq_one_letter_code
_entity_poly.pdbx_strand_id
1 'polypeptide(L)'
;MQQKRDSVIDLKFAVQVLSTVWAQIQPGIVKNCFRKAGFRVDSDCTDCLPQEDQPDPDDDLVSSEQLTDEEIVAQIRQVPNAEQEEEQNEEGNSGIVTEEVTTSQALDYIQGLKNYFEQQATTSDEMNTLVMMETRIVSKAVRHTVQAKLTSFFQNI
;
A
#
# COMPACT_ATOMS: atom_id res chain seq x y z
N MET A 1 20.64 -32.88 -40.03
CA MET A 1 21.49 -31.93 -39.30
C MET A 1 20.58 -31.02 -38.49
N GLN A 2 20.30 -31.35 -37.23
CA GLN A 2 19.39 -30.56 -36.37
C GLN A 2 20.15 -29.33 -35.86
N GLN A 3 19.75 -28.13 -36.29
CA GLN A 3 20.37 -26.88 -35.84
C GLN A 3 19.97 -26.63 -34.38
N LYS A 4 20.88 -26.94 -33.46
CA LYS A 4 20.73 -26.67 -32.03
C LYS A 4 20.70 -25.15 -31.86
N ARG A 5 19.52 -24.58 -31.61
CA ARG A 5 19.39 -23.16 -31.32
C ARG A 5 19.88 -22.95 -29.89
N ASP A 6 21.12 -22.50 -29.75
CA ASP A 6 21.62 -21.99 -28.48
C ASP A 6 20.93 -20.65 -28.23
N SER A 7 19.74 -20.69 -27.62
CA SER A 7 19.04 -19.50 -27.18
C SER A 7 19.66 -19.05 -25.87
N VAL A 8 20.73 -18.27 -25.97
CA VAL A 8 21.19 -17.43 -24.86
C VAL A 8 20.11 -16.37 -24.66
N ILE A 9 19.13 -16.67 -23.82
CA ILE A 9 18.05 -15.73 -23.51
C ILE A 9 18.62 -14.71 -22.53
N ASP A 10 18.77 -13.47 -23.00
CA ASP A 10 19.11 -12.34 -22.14
C ASP A 10 17.95 -12.10 -21.16
N LEU A 11 18.27 -12.12 -19.85
CA LEU A 11 17.29 -11.88 -18.78
C LEU A 11 16.58 -10.53 -18.97
N LYS A 12 17.30 -9.50 -19.42
CA LYS A 12 16.70 -8.18 -19.68
C LYS A 12 15.66 -8.25 -20.78
N PHE A 13 15.96 -8.99 -21.85
CA PHE A 13 15.03 -9.21 -22.95
C PHE A 13 13.80 -9.99 -22.48
N ALA A 14 13.98 -11.06 -21.68
CA ALA A 14 12.86 -11.82 -21.13
C ALA A 14 11.93 -10.95 -20.28
N VAL A 15 12.48 -10.08 -19.42
CA VAL A 15 11.68 -9.17 -18.58
C VAL A 15 10.90 -8.16 -19.43
N GLN A 16 11.53 -7.60 -20.47
CA GLN A 16 10.86 -6.66 -21.39
C GLN A 16 9.73 -7.33 -22.19
N VAL A 17 9.97 -8.54 -22.68
CA VAL A 17 8.96 -9.34 -23.39
C VAL A 17 7.81 -9.70 -22.46
N LEU A 18 8.09 -10.14 -21.23
CA LEU A 18 7.04 -10.45 -20.25
C LEU A 18 6.21 -9.21 -19.91
N SER A 19 6.86 -8.07 -19.68
CA SER A 19 6.16 -6.81 -19.39
C SER A 19 5.26 -6.37 -20.54
N THR A 20 5.73 -6.49 -21.78
CA THR A 20 4.95 -6.09 -22.96
C THR A 20 3.81 -7.05 -23.25
N VAL A 21 4.03 -8.36 -23.08
CA VAL A 21 2.98 -9.37 -23.20
C VAL A 21 1.92 -9.16 -22.12
N TRP A 22 2.32 -8.89 -20.88
CA TRP A 22 1.40 -8.63 -19.77
C TRP A 22 0.53 -7.40 -20.03
N ALA A 23 1.10 -6.32 -20.57
CA ALA A 23 0.34 -5.12 -20.95
C ALA A 23 -0.70 -5.38 -22.07
N GLN A 24 -0.49 -6.40 -22.90
CA GLN A 24 -1.42 -6.78 -23.98
C GLN A 24 -2.51 -7.75 -23.52
N ILE A 25 -2.41 -8.33 -22.31
CA ILE A 25 -3.41 -9.24 -21.79
C ILE A 25 -4.67 -8.46 -21.44
N GLN A 26 -5.76 -8.80 -22.13
CA GLN A 26 -7.08 -8.25 -21.84
C GLN A 26 -7.74 -9.01 -20.68
N PRO A 27 -8.55 -8.35 -19.83
CA PRO A 27 -9.27 -8.99 -18.74
C PRO A 27 -10.14 -10.20 -19.18
N GLY A 28 -10.68 -10.14 -20.41
CA GLY A 28 -11.44 -11.25 -21.00
C GLY A 28 -10.62 -12.52 -21.22
N ILE A 29 -9.32 -12.40 -21.52
CA ILE A 29 -8.41 -13.56 -21.68
C ILE A 29 -8.20 -14.24 -20.33
N VAL A 30 -7.93 -13.45 -19.29
CA VAL A 30 -7.79 -13.95 -17.92
C VAL A 30 -9.09 -14.66 -17.50
N LYS A 31 -10.25 -14.01 -17.66
CA LYS A 31 -11.56 -14.61 -17.36
C LYS A 31 -11.78 -15.94 -18.10
N ASN A 32 -11.38 -16.04 -19.36
CA ASN A 32 -11.48 -17.27 -20.15
C ASN A 32 -10.53 -18.38 -19.68
N CYS A 33 -9.31 -18.04 -19.26
CA CYS A 33 -8.35 -18.99 -18.71
C CYS A 33 -8.84 -19.57 -17.37
N PHE A 34 -9.32 -18.72 -16.46
CA PHE A 34 -9.92 -19.16 -15.20
C PHE A 34 -11.15 -20.05 -15.42
N ARG A 35 -12.00 -19.68 -16.40
CA ARG A 35 -13.15 -20.50 -16.82
C ARG A 35 -12.73 -21.89 -17.31
N LYS A 36 -11.69 -22.00 -18.15
CA LYS A 36 -11.18 -23.28 -18.65
C LYS A 36 -10.50 -24.12 -17.58
N ALA A 37 -9.84 -23.47 -16.62
CA ALA A 37 -9.19 -24.13 -15.49
C ALA A 37 -10.17 -24.58 -14.40
N GLY A 38 -11.48 -24.34 -14.56
CA GLY A 38 -12.50 -24.75 -13.60
C GLY A 38 -12.67 -23.80 -12.41
N PHE A 39 -11.96 -22.67 -12.39
CA PHE A 39 -12.17 -21.60 -11.42
C PHE A 39 -13.37 -20.76 -11.85
N ARG A 40 -14.57 -21.31 -11.68
CA ARG A 40 -15.81 -20.53 -11.76
C ARG A 40 -16.00 -19.79 -10.45
N VAL A 41 -15.94 -18.46 -10.51
CA VAL A 41 -16.59 -17.61 -9.51
C VAL A 41 -17.96 -17.31 -10.08
N ASP A 42 -18.91 -18.22 -9.86
CA ASP A 42 -20.32 -17.90 -10.11
C ASP A 42 -20.75 -17.01 -8.93
N SER A 43 -20.35 -15.73 -8.97
CA SER A 43 -20.95 -14.71 -8.10
C SER A 43 -22.27 -14.34 -8.74
N ASP A 44 -23.32 -14.99 -8.24
CA ASP A 44 -24.73 -14.67 -8.41
C ASP A 44 -25.27 -14.63 -9.85
N CYS A 45 -25.96 -15.72 -10.19
CA CYS A 45 -27.05 -15.69 -11.16
C CYS A 45 -28.20 -14.87 -10.56
N THR A 46 -28.14 -13.55 -10.72
CA THR A 46 -29.29 -12.67 -10.57
C THR A 46 -29.71 -12.21 -11.96
N ASP A 47 -30.97 -12.48 -12.27
CA ASP A 47 -31.69 -12.26 -13.51
C ASP A 47 -31.10 -11.30 -14.56
N CYS A 48 -31.16 -11.77 -15.81
CA CYS A 48 -31.05 -10.98 -17.01
C CYS A 48 -32.03 -9.79 -16.98
N LEU A 49 -31.54 -8.56 -16.86
CA LEU A 49 -32.29 -7.36 -17.22
C LEU A 49 -31.43 -6.39 -18.05
N PRO A 50 -32.03 -5.64 -19.00
CA PRO A 50 -31.30 -4.79 -19.92
C PRO A 50 -30.80 -3.53 -19.22
N GLN A 51 -29.63 -3.08 -19.67
CA GLN A 51 -28.90 -1.89 -19.26
C GLN A 51 -29.76 -0.62 -19.47
N GLU A 52 -30.22 0.00 -18.39
CA GLU A 52 -30.76 1.36 -18.40
C GLU A 52 -29.72 2.36 -17.89
N ASP A 53 -29.69 3.49 -18.58
CA ASP A 53 -28.77 4.63 -18.51
C ASP A 53 -28.60 5.14 -17.06
N GLN A 54 -27.38 5.10 -16.52
CA GLN A 54 -27.07 5.60 -15.17
C GLN A 54 -26.39 6.98 -15.30
N PRO A 55 -26.91 8.05 -14.67
CA PRO A 55 -26.32 9.39 -14.74
C PRO A 55 -24.97 9.46 -14.01
N ASP A 56 -24.06 10.28 -14.54
CA ASP A 56 -22.72 10.50 -14.00
C ASP A 56 -22.77 10.97 -12.53
N PRO A 57 -22.02 10.33 -11.61
CA PRO A 57 -22.06 10.64 -10.17
C PRO A 57 -21.33 11.96 -9.80
N ASP A 58 -20.74 12.66 -10.77
CA ASP A 58 -19.98 13.90 -10.55
C ASP A 58 -20.84 15.17 -10.56
N ASP A 59 -22.15 15.07 -10.82
CA ASP A 59 -23.05 16.24 -10.94
C ASP A 59 -23.60 16.77 -9.59
N ASP A 60 -23.29 16.10 -8.47
CA ASP A 60 -23.75 16.48 -7.12
C ASP A 60 -22.60 16.83 -6.15
N LEU A 61 -21.51 17.40 -6.69
CA LEU A 61 -20.39 17.87 -5.86
C LEU A 61 -20.72 19.22 -5.23
N VAL A 62 -21.39 19.19 -4.07
CA VAL A 62 -21.60 20.39 -3.23
C VAL A 62 -20.25 20.83 -2.65
N SER A 63 -19.68 21.90 -3.20
CA SER A 63 -18.47 22.52 -2.67
C SER A 63 -18.78 23.27 -1.37
N SER A 64 -18.18 22.87 -0.26
CA SER A 64 -18.20 23.67 0.97
C SER A 64 -17.35 24.93 0.79
N GLU A 65 -17.72 26.01 1.49
CA GLU A 65 -16.99 27.28 1.50
C GLU A 65 -15.51 27.05 1.87
N GLN A 66 -14.59 27.58 1.07
CA GLN A 66 -13.16 27.51 1.35
C GLN A 66 -12.83 28.46 2.50
N LEU A 67 -12.29 27.93 3.59
CA LEU A 67 -11.69 28.72 4.66
C LEU A 67 -10.46 29.45 4.12
N THR A 68 -10.40 30.77 4.34
CA THR A 68 -9.24 31.61 4.00
C THR A 68 -8.03 31.26 4.87
N ASP A 69 -6.83 31.35 4.29
CA ASP A 69 -5.56 31.06 4.98
C ASP A 69 -5.42 31.86 6.30
N GLU A 70 -5.95 33.08 6.36
CA GLU A 70 -5.96 33.92 7.56
C GLU A 70 -6.72 33.28 8.73
N GLU A 71 -7.79 32.55 8.46
CA GLU A 71 -8.64 31.90 9.47
C GLU A 71 -7.96 30.67 10.07
N ILE A 72 -7.14 29.98 9.27
CA ILE A 72 -6.32 28.84 9.70
C ILE A 72 -5.20 29.32 10.65
N VAL A 73 -4.51 30.42 10.29
CA VAL A 73 -3.43 30.97 11.12
C VAL A 73 -3.96 31.53 12.45
N ALA A 74 -5.17 32.09 12.46
CA ALA A 74 -5.81 32.57 13.68
C ALA A 74 -6.07 31.45 14.70
N GLN A 75 -6.42 30.24 14.27
CA GLN A 75 -6.64 29.10 15.18
C GLN A 75 -5.35 28.64 15.88
N ILE A 76 -4.22 28.69 15.18
CA ILE A 76 -2.91 28.29 15.75
C ILE A 76 -2.43 29.33 16.77
N ARG A 77 -2.76 30.61 16.56
CA ARG A 77 -2.32 31.73 17.41
C ARG A 77 -3.06 31.84 18.75
N GLN A 78 -4.21 31.17 18.91
CA GLN A 78 -5.01 31.22 20.15
C GLN A 78 -4.52 30.29 21.27
N VAL A 79 -3.42 29.55 21.08
CA VAL A 79 -2.78 28.85 22.21
C VAL A 79 -2.17 29.92 23.15
N PRO A 80 -2.56 29.97 24.44
CA PRO A 80 -2.14 31.04 25.32
C PRO A 80 -0.63 30.97 25.57
N ASN A 81 0.06 31.92 24.94
CA ASN A 81 1.40 32.37 25.24
C ASN A 81 1.39 33.02 26.64
N ALA A 82 1.88 32.32 27.65
CA ALA A 82 2.27 32.92 28.91
C ALA A 82 3.77 33.22 28.84
N GLU A 83 4.07 34.46 28.46
CA GLU A 83 5.41 35.03 28.40
C GLU A 83 5.98 35.18 29.82
N GLN A 84 7.25 34.84 30.03
CA GLN A 84 8.26 35.82 30.44
C GLN A 84 9.68 35.27 30.33
N GLU A 85 10.53 36.19 29.88
CA GLU A 85 11.89 36.06 29.35
C GLU A 85 12.92 35.76 30.45
N GLU A 86 13.96 34.99 30.11
CA GLU A 86 15.34 35.33 30.45
C GLU A 86 16.30 34.50 29.58
N GLU A 87 17.11 35.20 28.79
CA GLU A 87 18.20 34.64 27.99
C GLU A 87 19.30 34.11 28.93
N GLN A 88 19.60 32.82 28.83
CA GLN A 88 20.98 32.34 28.90
C GLN A 88 21.13 30.94 28.29
N ASN A 89 22.08 30.91 27.36
CA ASN A 89 22.59 29.81 26.56
C ASN A 89 23.03 28.60 27.41
N GLU A 90 22.40 27.44 27.20
CA GLU A 90 23.03 26.12 27.26
C GLU A 90 22.05 25.07 26.69
N GLU A 91 22.57 24.11 25.94
CA GLU A 91 21.86 23.10 25.14
C GLU A 91 20.79 22.33 25.96
N GLY A 92 19.59 22.89 25.98
CA GLY A 92 18.40 22.25 26.53
C GLY A 92 17.91 21.16 25.59
N ASN A 93 18.32 19.94 25.88
CA ASN A 93 17.68 18.69 25.49
C ASN A 93 16.14 18.78 25.63
N SER A 94 15.45 19.26 24.59
CA SER A 94 14.04 19.00 24.37
C SER A 94 13.94 17.75 23.51
N GLY A 95 14.45 16.65 24.07
CA GLY A 95 14.24 15.33 23.54
C GLY A 95 12.74 15.04 23.63
N ILE A 96 12.01 15.28 22.53
CA ILE A 96 10.89 14.42 22.23
C ILE A 96 11.51 13.04 22.06
N VAL A 97 11.46 12.24 23.13
CA VAL A 97 11.72 10.81 23.05
C VAL A 97 10.58 10.24 22.20
N THR A 98 10.72 10.31 20.88
CA THR A 98 9.98 9.40 20.02
C THR A 98 10.61 8.04 20.29
N GLU A 99 10.04 7.27 21.23
CA GLU A 99 10.38 5.87 21.37
C GLU A 99 10.28 5.24 19.97
N GLU A 100 11.39 4.70 19.46
CA GLU A 100 11.41 4.11 18.13
C GLU A 100 10.48 2.89 18.13
N VAL A 101 9.35 2.99 17.43
CA VAL A 101 8.40 1.88 17.30
C VAL A 101 9.08 0.76 16.51
N THR A 102 9.18 -0.40 17.13
CA THR A 102 9.74 -1.59 16.49
C THR A 102 8.84 -2.11 15.38
N THR A 103 9.40 -2.87 14.44
CA THR A 103 8.61 -3.51 13.37
C THR A 103 7.48 -4.39 13.91
N SER A 104 7.71 -5.12 15.00
CA SER A 104 6.67 -5.95 15.62
C SER A 104 5.50 -5.12 16.12
N GLN A 105 5.79 -4.06 16.89
CA GLN A 105 4.76 -3.17 17.43
C GLN A 105 3.95 -2.49 16.32
N ALA A 106 4.61 -2.07 15.24
CA ALA A 106 3.91 -1.47 14.09
C ALA A 106 2.92 -2.45 13.44
N LEU A 107 3.28 -3.74 13.34
CA LEU A 107 2.38 -4.77 12.80
C LEU A 107 1.22 -5.07 13.76
N ASP A 108 1.47 -5.10 15.07
CA ASP A 108 0.43 -5.27 16.08
C ASP A 108 -0.61 -4.13 16.03
N TYR A 109 -0.15 -2.88 15.83
CA TYR A 109 -1.04 -1.74 15.64
C TYR A 109 -1.87 -1.82 14.36
N ILE A 110 -1.28 -2.23 13.24
CA ILE A 110 -2.02 -2.44 12.00
C ILE A 110 -3.08 -3.53 12.17
N GLN A 111 -2.76 -4.61 12.86
CA GLN A 111 -3.74 -5.67 13.13
C GLN A 111 -4.90 -5.16 14.00
N GLY A 112 -4.60 -4.35 15.03
CA GLY A 112 -5.62 -3.69 15.84
C GLY A 112 -6.56 -2.81 14.99
N LEU A 113 -6.01 -2.02 14.07
CA LEU A 113 -6.77 -1.19 13.16
C LEU A 113 -7.65 -2.02 12.22
N LYS A 114 -7.10 -3.08 11.60
CA LYS A 114 -7.86 -3.98 10.74
C LYS A 114 -9.08 -4.57 11.46
N ASN A 115 -8.88 -5.09 12.68
CA ASN A 115 -9.96 -5.66 13.48
C ASN A 115 -11.04 -4.60 13.82
N TYR A 116 -10.65 -3.34 14.01
CA TYR A 116 -11.57 -2.24 14.27
C TYR A 116 -12.41 -1.89 13.04
N PHE A 117 -11.79 -1.79 11.86
CA PHE A 117 -12.49 -1.49 10.61
C PHE A 117 -13.39 -2.64 10.14
N GLU A 118 -13.01 -3.89 10.41
CA GLU A 118 -13.87 -5.05 10.17
C GLU A 118 -15.18 -5.00 11.00
N GLN A 119 -15.12 -4.49 12.22
CA GLN A 119 -16.31 -4.34 13.08
C GLN A 119 -17.24 -3.20 12.63
N GLN A 120 -16.70 -2.20 11.93
CA GLN A 120 -17.45 -1.02 11.51
C GLN A 120 -18.05 -1.15 10.10
N ALA A 121 -17.98 -2.34 9.49
CA ALA A 121 -18.40 -2.57 8.10
C ALA A 121 -17.85 -1.50 7.15
N THR A 122 -16.61 -1.07 7.40
CA THR A 122 -15.98 0.02 6.67
C THR A 122 -15.66 -0.40 5.24
N THR A 123 -15.54 0.59 4.37
CA THR A 123 -15.23 0.44 2.96
C THR A 123 -13.91 -0.32 2.73
N SER A 124 -13.88 -1.05 1.61
CA SER A 124 -12.75 -1.89 1.19
C SER A 124 -11.45 -1.10 1.04
N ASP A 125 -11.53 0.21 0.78
CA ASP A 125 -10.37 1.06 0.46
C ASP A 125 -9.43 1.30 1.67
N GLU A 126 -9.99 1.57 2.86
CA GLU A 126 -9.22 1.73 4.09
C GLU A 126 -8.53 0.41 4.49
N MET A 127 -9.22 -0.71 4.31
CA MET A 127 -8.67 -2.04 4.56
C MET A 127 -7.53 -2.37 3.59
N ASN A 128 -7.70 -2.05 2.30
CA ASN A 128 -6.64 -2.20 1.30
C ASN A 128 -5.42 -1.33 1.64
N THR A 129 -5.65 -0.11 2.11
CA THR A 129 -4.58 0.80 2.53
C THR A 129 -3.80 0.21 3.72
N LEU A 130 -4.49 -0.37 4.71
CA LEU A 130 -3.83 -1.06 5.83
C LEU A 130 -3.01 -2.27 5.39
N VAL A 131 -3.52 -3.07 4.44
CA VAL A 131 -2.79 -4.20 3.84
C VAL A 131 -1.55 -3.74 3.09
N MET A 132 -1.64 -2.61 2.36
CA MET A 132 -0.47 -2.02 1.70
C MET A 132 0.58 -1.56 2.71
N MET A 133 0.17 -0.91 3.80
CA MET A 133 1.09 -0.49 4.87
C MET A 133 1.79 -1.68 5.51
N GLU A 134 1.07 -2.74 5.84
CA GLU A 134 1.62 -4.00 6.36
C GLU A 134 2.67 -4.58 5.41
N THR A 135 2.30 -4.71 4.13
CA THR A 135 3.19 -5.26 3.10
C THR A 135 4.49 -4.47 2.98
N ARG A 136 4.42 -3.14 3.08
CA ARG A 136 5.61 -2.27 3.05
C ARG A 136 6.50 -2.46 4.27
N ILE A 137 5.92 -2.60 5.47
CA ILE A 137 6.67 -2.84 6.71
C ILE A 137 7.38 -4.19 6.65
N VAL A 138 6.65 -5.26 6.29
CA VAL A 138 7.22 -6.61 6.14
C VAL A 138 8.31 -6.62 5.07
N SER A 139 8.06 -6.01 3.91
CA SER A 139 9.05 -5.93 2.83
C SER A 139 10.32 -5.21 3.26
N LYS A 140 10.20 -4.13 4.03
CA LYS A 140 11.37 -3.39 4.55
C LYS A 140 12.14 -4.27 5.54
N ALA A 141 11.45 -4.93 6.48
CA ALA A 141 12.07 -5.80 7.46
C ALA A 141 12.83 -6.96 6.80
N VAL A 142 12.24 -7.62 5.80
CA VAL A 142 12.86 -8.74 5.07
C VAL A 142 14.02 -8.30 4.19
N ARG A 143 14.01 -7.09 3.62
CA ARG A 143 15.17 -6.58 2.85
C ARG A 143 16.42 -6.43 3.71
N HIS A 144 16.26 -6.23 5.02
CA HIS A 144 17.37 -6.17 5.96
C HIS A 144 17.85 -7.56 6.42
N THR A 145 17.13 -8.64 6.12
CA THR A 145 17.58 -10.00 6.42
C THR A 145 18.39 -10.55 5.25
N VAL A 146 19.70 -10.31 5.28
CA VAL A 146 20.62 -10.93 4.30
C VAL A 146 20.79 -12.41 4.65
N GLN A 147 20.42 -13.29 3.72
CA GLN A 147 20.68 -14.72 3.86
C GLN A 147 22.19 -14.96 4.01
N ALA A 148 22.59 -15.63 5.09
CA ALA A 148 23.99 -16.00 5.29
C ALA A 148 24.49 -16.85 4.11
N LYS A 149 25.71 -16.58 3.64
CA LYS A 149 26.29 -17.35 2.53
C LYS A 149 26.45 -18.80 2.95
N LEU A 150 26.11 -19.75 2.07
CA LEU A 150 26.30 -21.19 2.34
C LEU A 150 27.73 -21.50 2.80
N THR A 151 28.72 -20.75 2.32
CA THR A 151 30.13 -20.87 2.70
C THR A 151 30.39 -20.60 4.18
N SER A 152 29.59 -19.77 4.87
CA SER A 152 29.76 -19.54 6.31
C SER A 152 29.29 -20.74 7.15
N PHE A 153 28.42 -21.60 6.62
CA PHE A 153 27.99 -22.83 7.29
C PHE A 153 29.14 -23.85 7.36
N PHE A 154 29.95 -23.95 6.30
CA PHE A 154 31.06 -24.89 6.22
C PHE A 154 32.35 -24.40 6.93
N GLN A 155 32.35 -23.21 7.52
CA GLN A 155 33.50 -22.67 8.27
C GLN A 155 33.48 -23.01 9.76
N ASN A 156 32.38 -23.53 10.29
CA ASN A 156 32.19 -23.89 11.71
C ASN A 156 32.15 -25.41 11.95
N ILE A 157 32.65 -26.20 10.99
CA ILE A 157 32.83 -27.67 11.07
C ILE A 157 34.32 -27.95 10.89
#